data_AF-A0A955W5I8-F1
#
_entry.id   AF-A0A955W5I8-F1
#
_cell.length_a   1.000
_cell.length_b   1.000
_cell.length_c   1.000
_cell.angle_alpha   90.00
_cell.angle_beta   90.00
_cell.angle_gamma   90.00
#
_symmetry.space_group_name_H-M   'P 1'
#
loop_
_entity.id
_entity.type
_entity.pdbx_description
1 polymer ?
#
loop_
_entity_poly.entity_id
_entity_poly.type
_entity_poly.pdbx_seq_one_letter_code
_entity_poly.pdbx_strand_id
1 'polypeptide(L)'
;LHTGKGFYVRSLGRDLAAALGTVGHLVQLRRTQNGAFDTTGALDGRLLAGVHDDACRAATRAALLSLPDAVASLGTLRVDGHAVSELRYGRALPLEALGIASWEELPSGPVFALLDAGGELVALGERRDERVHVVRGFPPKPNTEDTWTASST
;
A
#
# COMPACT_ATOMS: atom_id res chain seq x y z
N LEU A 1 3.47 -16.76 15.74
CA LEU A 1 3.29 -15.56 16.59
C LEU A 1 2.62 -14.50 15.74
N HIS A 2 1.39 -14.08 16.09
CA HIS A 2 0.69 -12.97 15.44
C HIS A 2 0.68 -11.78 16.39
N THR A 3 1.13 -10.62 15.93
CA THR A 3 1.35 -9.44 16.78
C THR A 3 0.95 -8.17 16.05
N GLY A 4 0.62 -7.12 16.80
CA GLY A 4 0.47 -5.77 16.26
C GLY A 4 1.79 -5.16 15.76
N LYS A 5 1.69 -3.96 15.17
CA LYS A 5 2.85 -3.18 14.71
C LYS A 5 3.79 -2.85 15.87
N GLY A 6 5.10 -2.86 15.60
CA GLY A 6 6.11 -2.47 16.57
C GLY A 6 6.42 -3.53 17.66
N PHE A 7 5.89 -4.75 17.54
CA PHE A 7 6.22 -5.80 18.49
C PHE A 7 7.68 -6.28 18.35
N TYR A 8 8.41 -6.30 19.47
CA TYR A 8 9.81 -6.69 19.50
C TYR A 8 9.97 -8.18 19.84
N VAL A 9 9.97 -9.04 18.81
CA VAL A 9 10.17 -10.50 18.97
C VAL A 9 11.50 -10.84 19.67
N ARG A 10 12.53 -9.99 19.51
CA ARG A 10 13.80 -10.16 20.24
C ARG A 10 13.65 -9.99 21.75
N SER A 11 12.87 -9.00 22.19
CA SER A 11 12.58 -8.80 23.61
C SER A 11 11.77 -9.96 24.17
N LEU A 12 10.79 -10.46 23.42
CA LEU A 12 10.05 -11.67 23.81
C LEU A 12 10.99 -12.87 24.06
N GLY A 13 11.97 -13.10 23.18
CA GLY A 13 12.94 -14.18 23.35
C GLY A 13 13.79 -14.02 24.62
N ARG A 14 14.25 -12.80 24.91
CA ARG A 14 14.97 -12.46 26.15
C ARG A 14 14.09 -12.69 27.38
N ASP A 15 12.87 -12.18 27.35
CA ASP A 15 11.94 -12.21 28.49
C ASP A 15 11.52 -13.65 28.81
N LEU A 16 11.34 -14.48 27.77
CA LEU A 16 11.10 -15.92 27.92
C LEU A 16 12.29 -16.64 28.58
N ALA A 17 13.51 -16.33 28.17
CA ALA A 17 14.71 -16.93 28.78
C ALA A 17 14.84 -16.54 30.26
N ALA A 18 14.61 -15.26 30.58
CA ALA A 18 14.62 -14.76 31.95
C ALA A 18 13.56 -15.45 32.82
N ALA A 19 12.33 -15.63 32.30
CA ALA A 19 11.26 -16.34 32.99
C ALA A 19 11.58 -17.82 33.27
N LEU A 20 12.46 -18.42 32.47
CA LEU A 20 12.95 -19.80 32.64
C LEU A 20 14.20 -19.89 33.53
N GLY A 21 14.67 -18.77 34.11
CA GLY A 21 15.85 -18.74 34.96
C GLY A 21 17.17 -18.91 34.20
N THR A 22 17.19 -18.61 32.90
CA THR A 22 18.36 -18.73 32.03
C THR A 22 18.61 -17.46 31.21
N VAL A 23 19.62 -17.50 30.35
CA VAL A 23 19.88 -16.47 29.33
C VAL A 23 19.57 -17.03 27.94
N GLY A 24 19.09 -16.17 27.04
CA GLY A 24 18.71 -16.58 25.71
C GLY A 24 18.55 -15.38 24.78
N HIS A 25 18.73 -15.63 23.49
CA HIS A 25 18.56 -14.64 22.44
C HIS A 25 17.93 -15.29 21.20
N LEU A 26 17.35 -14.44 20.34
CA LEU A 26 16.75 -14.89 19.09
C LEU A 26 17.85 -15.24 18.07
N VAL A 27 17.92 -16.51 17.66
CA VAL A 27 18.92 -16.99 16.68
C VAL A 27 18.43 -16.90 15.24
N GLN A 28 17.12 -16.96 15.02
CA GLN A 28 16.51 -16.87 13.71
C GLN A 28 15.12 -16.24 13.81
N LEU A 29 14.76 -15.44 12.80
CA LEU A 29 13.44 -14.86 12.64
C LEU A 29 13.06 -14.87 11.16
N ARG A 30 11.90 -15.42 10.83
CA ARG A 30 11.28 -15.30 9.51
C ARG A 30 9.93 -14.63 9.66
N ARG A 31 9.75 -13.47 9.03
CA ARG A 31 8.44 -12.83 8.94
C ARG A 31 7.63 -13.53 7.85
N THR A 32 6.49 -14.10 8.22
CA THR A 32 5.61 -14.84 7.30
C THR A 32 4.48 -13.98 6.75
N GLN A 33 4.16 -12.85 7.40
CA GLN A 33 3.09 -11.94 7.01
C GLN A 33 3.41 -10.49 7.42
N ASN A 34 2.96 -9.52 6.63
CA ASN A 34 2.93 -8.10 6.92
C ASN A 34 1.64 -7.49 6.33
N GLY A 35 0.68 -7.12 7.18
CA GLY A 35 -0.62 -6.68 6.72
C GLY A 35 -1.29 -7.76 5.86
N ALA A 36 -1.70 -7.38 4.64
CA ALA A 36 -2.30 -8.29 3.66
C ALA A 36 -1.27 -9.14 2.88
N PHE A 37 0.03 -8.88 3.01
CA PHE A 37 1.06 -9.61 2.25
C PHE A 37 1.62 -10.76 3.07
N ASP A 38 1.66 -11.95 2.48
CA ASP A 38 2.32 -13.13 3.05
C ASP A 38 3.49 -13.61 2.19
N THR A 39 4.13 -14.71 2.59
CA THR A 39 5.26 -15.26 1.85
C THR A 39 4.90 -16.02 0.58
N THR A 40 3.62 -16.26 0.29
CA THR A 40 3.20 -16.98 -0.92
C THR A 40 3.40 -16.16 -2.18
N GLY A 41 3.21 -14.83 -2.08
CA GLY A 41 3.50 -13.88 -3.15
C GLY A 41 4.93 -13.31 -3.14
N ALA A 42 5.81 -13.82 -2.28
CA ALA A 42 7.18 -13.31 -2.18
C ALA A 42 8.05 -13.80 -3.34
N LEU A 43 8.84 -12.90 -3.92
CA LEU A 43 9.81 -13.23 -4.96
C LEU A 43 11.17 -13.59 -4.36
N ASP A 44 11.85 -14.54 -4.99
CA ASP A 44 13.26 -14.82 -4.69
C ASP A 44 14.11 -13.59 -5.08
N GLY A 45 14.98 -13.16 -4.17
CA GLY A 45 15.91 -12.06 -4.43
C GLY A 45 16.85 -12.30 -5.61
N ARG A 46 17.09 -13.57 -6.00
CA ARG A 46 17.85 -13.92 -7.21
C ARG A 46 17.17 -13.44 -8.48
N LEU A 47 15.84 -13.50 -8.54
CA LEU A 47 15.08 -12.98 -9.68
C LEU A 47 15.28 -11.46 -9.81
N LEU A 48 15.24 -10.76 -8.68
CA LEU A 48 15.49 -9.31 -8.61
C LEU A 48 16.94 -8.95 -8.94
N ALA A 49 17.92 -9.76 -8.52
CA ALA A 49 19.32 -9.57 -8.89
C ALA A 49 19.58 -9.80 -10.39
N GLY A 50 18.76 -10.63 -11.03
CA GLY A 50 18.86 -10.99 -12.44
C GLY A 50 18.20 -10.00 -13.41
N VAL A 51 17.60 -8.89 -12.97
CA VAL A 51 16.81 -7.96 -13.82
C VAL A 51 17.56 -7.33 -15.00
N HIS A 52 18.86 -7.56 -15.12
CA HIS A 52 19.63 -7.20 -16.32
C HIS A 52 19.35 -8.14 -17.51
N ASP A 53 18.93 -9.37 -17.24
CA ASP A 53 18.41 -10.32 -18.22
C ASP A 53 16.93 -10.07 -18.53
N ASP A 54 16.53 -10.24 -19.79
CA ASP A 54 15.19 -9.91 -20.24
C ASP A 54 14.12 -10.85 -19.69
N ALA A 55 14.42 -12.14 -19.52
CA ALA A 55 13.49 -13.08 -18.93
C ALA A 55 13.26 -12.76 -17.44
N CYS A 56 14.33 -12.46 -16.69
CA CYS A 56 14.24 -12.04 -15.30
C CYS A 56 13.49 -10.70 -15.15
N ARG A 57 13.72 -9.75 -16.06
CA ARG A 57 13.02 -8.46 -16.10
C ARG A 57 11.52 -8.64 -16.35
N ALA A 58 11.16 -9.46 -17.33
CA ALA A 58 9.77 -9.75 -17.67
C ALA A 58 9.04 -10.43 -16.50
N ALA A 59 9.66 -11.46 -15.90
CA ALA A 59 9.11 -12.15 -14.73
C ALA A 59 8.96 -11.22 -13.52
N THR A 60 9.93 -10.34 -13.27
CA THR A 60 9.83 -9.33 -12.20
C THR A 60 8.67 -8.37 -12.44
N ARG A 61 8.50 -7.86 -13.65
CA ARG A 61 7.38 -6.96 -14.01
C ARG A 61 6.03 -7.66 -13.86
N ALA A 62 5.92 -8.91 -14.29
CA ALA A 62 4.69 -9.69 -14.19
C ALA A 62 4.28 -9.97 -12.73
N ALA A 63 5.24 -9.96 -11.81
CA ALA A 63 4.99 -10.19 -10.39
C ALA A 63 4.78 -8.91 -9.57
N LEU A 64 4.84 -7.72 -10.18
CA LEU A 64 4.53 -6.47 -9.49
C LEU A 64 3.04 -6.40 -9.18
N LEU A 65 2.71 -6.15 -7.92
CA LEU A 65 1.34 -5.88 -7.49
C LEU A 65 0.91 -4.48 -7.97
N SER A 66 -0.37 -4.36 -8.28
CA SER A 66 -0.96 -3.06 -8.58
C SER A 66 -1.02 -2.18 -7.31
N LEU A 67 -1.13 -0.86 -7.48
CA LEU A 67 -1.32 0.03 -6.33
C LEU A 67 -2.61 -0.25 -5.55
N PRO A 68 -3.77 -0.54 -6.19
CA PRO A 68 -4.97 -0.99 -5.48
C PRO A 68 -4.73 -2.25 -4.63
N ASP A 69 -4.04 -3.26 -5.17
CA ASP A 69 -3.69 -4.47 -4.39
C ASP A 69 -2.79 -4.13 -3.21
N ALA A 70 -1.90 -3.16 -3.38
CA ALA A 70 -0.98 -2.73 -2.33
C ALA A 70 -1.70 -2.08 -1.12
N VAL A 71 -2.90 -1.53 -1.34
CA VAL A 71 -3.72 -0.87 -0.31
C VAL A 71 -4.95 -1.68 0.06
N ALA A 72 -5.06 -2.94 -0.36
CA ALA A 72 -6.24 -3.79 -0.15
C ALA A 72 -6.64 -4.01 1.32
N SER A 73 -5.73 -3.75 2.27
CA SER A 73 -6.04 -3.79 3.71
C SER A 73 -6.73 -2.53 4.24
N LEU A 74 -6.77 -1.45 3.47
CA LEU A 74 -7.48 -0.23 3.80
C LEU A 74 -8.93 -0.33 3.33
N GLY A 75 -9.81 0.44 3.98
CA GLY A 75 -11.11 0.71 3.42
C GLY A 75 -11.00 1.47 2.10
N THR A 76 -11.93 1.25 1.17
CA THR A 76 -11.89 1.83 -0.17
C THR A 76 -13.16 2.62 -0.47
N LEU A 77 -13.01 3.75 -1.17
CA LEU A 77 -14.10 4.57 -1.68
C LEU A 77 -13.87 4.83 -3.17
N ARG A 78 -14.89 4.56 -4.00
CA ARG A 78 -14.87 4.94 -5.42
C ARG A 78 -15.41 6.36 -5.58
N VAL A 79 -14.75 7.16 -6.41
CA VAL A 79 -15.10 8.56 -6.65
C VAL A 79 -15.27 8.86 -8.15
N ASP A 80 -16.03 9.90 -8.46
CA ASP A 80 -16.29 10.32 -9.83
C ASP A 80 -15.13 11.11 -10.45
N GLY A 81 -15.21 11.39 -11.76
CA GLY A 81 -14.15 12.08 -12.49
C GLY A 81 -13.84 13.50 -12.00
N HIS A 82 -14.84 14.21 -11.46
CA HIS A 82 -14.62 15.54 -10.89
C HIS A 82 -13.78 15.45 -9.61
N ALA A 83 -14.17 14.56 -8.70
CA ALA A 83 -13.41 14.28 -7.49
C ALA A 83 -12.00 13.78 -7.80
N VAL A 84 -11.81 12.89 -8.80
CA VAL A 84 -10.49 12.40 -9.21
C VAL A 84 -9.55 13.55 -9.55
N SER A 85 -10.01 14.52 -10.35
CA SER A 85 -9.21 15.67 -10.77
C SER A 85 -8.74 16.48 -9.56
N GLU A 86 -9.68 16.84 -8.69
CA GLU A 86 -9.40 17.68 -7.52
C GLU A 86 -8.49 16.98 -6.48
N LEU A 87 -8.68 15.68 -6.27
CA LEU A 87 -7.83 14.87 -5.40
C LEU A 87 -6.39 14.78 -5.92
N ARG A 88 -6.19 14.70 -7.24
CA ARG A 88 -4.85 14.70 -7.85
C ARG A 88 -4.14 16.04 -7.70
N TYR A 89 -4.89 17.14 -7.61
CA TYR A 89 -4.36 18.45 -7.22
C TYR A 89 -4.19 18.61 -5.70
N GLY A 90 -4.44 17.57 -4.92
CA GLY A 90 -4.27 17.59 -3.46
C GLY A 90 -5.34 18.39 -2.71
N ARG A 91 -6.47 18.70 -3.36
CA ARG A 91 -7.52 19.48 -2.71
C ARG A 91 -8.29 18.63 -1.71
N ALA A 92 -8.61 19.24 -0.57
CA ALA A 92 -9.52 18.63 0.40
C ALA A 92 -10.97 18.80 -0.09
N LEU A 93 -11.75 17.72 -0.12
CA LEU A 93 -13.10 17.71 -0.64
C LEU A 93 -14.14 17.52 0.47
N PRO A 94 -15.28 18.22 0.45
CA PRO A 94 -16.40 17.91 1.33
C PRO A 94 -17.14 16.65 0.83
N LEU A 95 -18.04 16.08 1.63
CA LEU A 95 -18.74 14.84 1.30
C LEU A 95 -19.56 14.94 0.00
N GLU A 96 -20.20 16.09 -0.24
CA GLU A 96 -21.06 16.29 -1.40
C GLU A 96 -20.24 16.23 -2.70
N ALA A 97 -19.00 16.74 -2.67
CA ALA A 97 -18.09 16.67 -3.82
C ALA A 97 -17.54 15.25 -4.06
N LEU A 98 -17.69 14.35 -3.10
CA LEU A 98 -17.40 12.92 -3.24
C LEU A 98 -18.65 12.10 -3.59
N GLY A 99 -19.83 12.73 -3.69
CA GLY A 99 -21.10 12.04 -3.92
C GLY A 99 -21.59 11.22 -2.72
N ILE A 100 -21.17 11.59 -1.50
CA ILE A 100 -21.48 10.88 -0.25
C ILE A 100 -22.45 11.71 0.58
N ALA A 101 -23.48 11.06 1.16
CA ALA A 101 -24.51 11.76 1.94
C ALA A 101 -24.14 11.90 3.42
N SER A 102 -23.32 10.99 3.96
CA SER A 102 -23.01 10.94 5.39
C SER A 102 -21.57 10.48 5.69
N TRP A 103 -21.02 10.91 6.83
CA TRP A 103 -19.66 10.51 7.24
C TRP A 103 -19.56 9.02 7.58
N GLU A 104 -20.69 8.39 7.89
CA GLU A 104 -20.84 6.97 8.21
C GLU A 104 -20.66 6.07 6.98
N GLU A 105 -20.86 6.60 5.77
CA GLU A 105 -20.61 5.88 4.51
C GLU A 105 -19.13 5.82 4.14
N LEU A 106 -18.29 6.67 4.76
CA LEU A 106 -16.85 6.60 4.53
C LEU A 106 -16.25 5.35 5.18
N PRO A 107 -15.19 4.78 4.59
CA PRO A 107 -14.54 3.64 5.19
C PRO A 107 -13.97 3.97 6.57
N SER A 108 -14.19 3.07 7.52
CA SER A 108 -13.68 3.22 8.88
C SER A 108 -12.15 3.17 8.92
N GLY A 109 -11.57 3.95 9.84
CA GLY A 109 -10.12 4.05 10.03
C GLY A 109 -9.59 5.46 9.80
N PRO A 110 -8.33 5.72 10.20
CA PRO A 110 -7.73 7.04 10.08
C PRO A 110 -7.40 7.40 8.62
N VAL A 111 -7.13 6.40 7.78
CA VAL A 111 -6.77 6.56 6.36
C VAL A 111 -7.48 5.49 5.53
N PHE A 112 -7.99 5.88 4.37
CA PHE A 112 -8.64 5.01 3.39
C PHE A 112 -8.19 5.32 1.96
N ALA A 113 -8.39 4.39 1.04
CA ALA A 113 -8.02 4.53 -0.37
C ALA A 113 -9.17 5.08 -1.21
N LEU A 114 -8.86 6.07 -2.05
CA LEU A 114 -9.77 6.68 -3.02
C LEU A 114 -9.44 6.11 -4.40
N LEU A 115 -10.40 5.42 -5.00
CA LEU A 115 -10.26 4.76 -6.30
C LEU A 115 -11.13 5.48 -7.35
N ASP A 116 -10.68 5.50 -8.60
CA ASP A 116 -11.55 5.95 -9.69
C ASP A 116 -12.56 4.87 -10.13
N ALA A 117 -13.38 5.19 -11.14
CA ALA A 117 -14.34 4.25 -11.72
C ALA A 117 -13.69 2.99 -12.32
N GLY A 118 -12.44 3.09 -12.78
CA GLY A 118 -11.64 1.97 -13.28
C GLY A 118 -10.99 1.13 -12.17
N GLY A 119 -11.09 1.55 -10.92
CA GLY A 119 -10.47 0.89 -9.77
C GLY A 119 -9.00 1.26 -9.56
N GLU A 120 -8.47 2.25 -10.28
CA GLU A 120 -7.10 2.73 -10.08
C GLU A 120 -7.00 3.61 -8.84
N LEU A 121 -5.86 3.52 -8.14
CA LEU A 121 -5.63 4.30 -6.93
C LEU A 121 -5.36 5.77 -7.27
N VAL A 122 -6.21 6.65 -6.74
CA VAL A 122 -6.13 8.10 -6.96
C VAL A 122 -5.44 8.79 -5.78
N ALA A 123 -5.84 8.46 -4.56
CA ALA A 123 -5.29 9.06 -3.36
C ALA A 123 -5.48 8.18 -2.12
N LEU A 124 -4.67 8.43 -1.09
CA LEU A 124 -5.01 8.09 0.29
C LEU A 124 -5.65 9.31 0.94
N GLY A 125 -6.83 9.11 1.53
CA GLY A 125 -7.61 10.14 2.18
C GLY A 125 -7.73 9.92 3.68
N GLU A 126 -7.86 11.00 4.44
CA GLU A 126 -8.23 10.99 5.86
C GLU A 126 -9.40 11.95 6.12
N ARG A 127 -10.23 11.65 7.11
CA ARG A 127 -11.25 12.57 7.60
C ARG A 127 -10.60 13.62 8.50
N ARG A 128 -10.71 14.90 8.13
CA ARG A 128 -10.25 16.02 8.95
C ARG A 128 -11.07 17.27 8.66
N ASP A 129 -11.40 18.07 9.68
CA ASP A 129 -12.06 19.38 9.52
C ASP A 129 -13.32 19.34 8.64
N GLU A 130 -14.17 18.32 8.80
CA GLU A 130 -15.37 18.07 7.97
C GLU A 130 -15.09 17.98 6.46
N ARG A 131 -13.88 17.52 6.11
CA ARG A 131 -13.46 17.27 4.73
C ARG A 131 -12.65 15.98 4.66
N VAL A 132 -12.50 15.46 3.46
CA VAL A 132 -11.54 14.40 3.13
C VAL A 132 -10.27 15.07 2.62
N HIS A 133 -9.21 14.96 3.40
CA HIS A 133 -7.89 15.50 3.07
C HIS A 133 -7.03 14.45 2.38
N VAL A 134 -6.29 14.88 1.36
CA VAL A 134 -5.33 14.02 0.66
C VAL A 134 -4.08 13.87 1.51
N VAL A 135 -3.85 12.67 2.04
CA VAL A 135 -2.60 12.28 2.70
C VAL A 135 -1.52 12.03 1.65
N ARG A 136 -1.90 11.35 0.56
CA ARG A 136 -1.01 11.08 -0.58
C ARG A 136 -1.81 10.99 -1.87
N GLY A 137 -1.52 11.85 -2.85
CA GLY A 137 -2.03 11.73 -4.21
C GLY A 137 -1.17 10.80 -5.07
N PHE A 138 -1.79 10.12 -6.03
CA PHE A 138 -1.14 9.31 -7.04
C PHE A 138 -1.48 9.89 -8.43
N PRO A 139 -0.45 10.14 -9.27
CA PRO A 139 -0.70 10.62 -10.63
C PRO A 139 -1.40 9.53 -11.46
N PRO A 140 -2.06 9.90 -12.57
CA PRO A 140 -2.51 8.92 -13.55
C PRO A 140 -1.33 8.02 -13.96
N LYS A 141 -1.63 6.75 -14.19
CA LYS A 141 -0.71 5.87 -14.89
C LYS A 141 -0.40 6.52 -16.25
N PRO A 142 0.88 6.72 -16.61
CA PRO A 142 1.21 7.23 -17.93
C PRO A 142 0.63 6.31 -19.00
N ASN A 143 0.10 6.89 -20.07
CA ASN A 143 -0.41 6.11 -21.20
C ASN A 143 0.74 5.27 -21.77
N THR A 144 0.49 4.01 -22.10
CA THR A 144 1.50 3.09 -22.64
C THR A 144 2.17 3.62 -23.92
N GLU A 145 1.53 4.55 -24.64
CA GLU A 145 2.06 5.20 -25.84
C GLU A 145 3.11 6.29 -25.57
N ASP A 146 3.18 6.85 -24.35
CA ASP A 146 4.12 7.94 -24.02
C ASP A 146 5.46 7.46 -23.45
N THR A 147 5.68 6.13 -23.36
CA THR A 147 6.94 5.59 -22.84
C THR A 147 7.90 5.25 -23.98
N TRP A 148 8.95 6.08 -24.12
CA TRP A 148 10.22 5.88 -24.87
C TRP A 148 10.43 6.56 -26.24
N THR A 149 10.09 7.84 -26.40
CA THR A 149 10.70 8.68 -27.48
C THR A 149 11.87 9.55 -27.01
N ALA A 150 12.23 9.57 -25.72
CA ALA A 150 13.22 10.51 -25.17
C ALA A 150 14.62 9.92 -24.88
N SER A 151 14.95 8.72 -25.37
CA SER A 151 16.30 8.13 -25.18
C SER A 151 16.84 7.55 -26.48
N SER A 152 16.93 8.38 -27.52
CA SER A 152 17.76 8.12 -28.70
C SER A 152 18.24 9.45 -29.27
N THR A 153 19.28 10.01 -28.65
CA THR A 153 20.22 10.95 -29.27
C THR A 153 21.59 10.69 -28.69
#